data_AF-A0A8H9MTC3-F1
#
_entry.id   AF-A0A8H9MTC3-F1
#
_cell.length_a   1.000
_cell.length_b   1.000
_cell.length_c   1.000
_cell.angle_alpha   90.00
_cell.angle_beta   90.00
_cell.angle_gamma   90.00
#
_symmetry.space_group_name_H-M   'P 1'
#
loop_
_entity.id
_entity.type
_entity.pdbx_description
1 polymer ?
#
loop_
_entity_poly.entity_id
_entity_poly.type
_entity_poly.pdbx_seq_one_letter_code
_entity_poly.pdbx_strand_id
1 'polypeptide(L)'
;IFLYILTFKNIEKKGITKERNKQSIGRLLLEKCYIDCITNGTEINEKHEFITQKNSTAIKNIPFINEKILIGFVHDGQLTQEEFQHYINVKSKFTKFVGFIPFKNETSTLEQKKLVDKYIQLSLDELDVALLDGLLQIYPPKND
;
A
#
# COMPACT_ATOMS: atom_id res chain seq x y z
N ILE A 1 31.01 38.96 -0.12
CA ILE A 1 30.66 38.11 1.05
C ILE A 1 29.16 38.15 1.37
N PHE A 2 28.56 39.32 1.63
CA PHE A 2 27.12 39.41 1.93
C PHE A 2 26.19 38.87 0.83
N LEU A 3 26.45 39.20 -0.44
CA LEU A 3 25.67 38.68 -1.58
C LEU A 3 25.73 37.15 -1.64
N TYR A 4 26.91 36.57 -1.43
CA TYR A 4 27.14 35.12 -1.43
C TYR A 4 26.32 34.42 -0.34
N ILE A 5 26.27 34.99 0.86
CA ILE A 5 25.47 34.44 1.99
C ILE A 5 23.96 34.49 1.67
N LEU A 6 23.48 35.58 1.08
CA LEU A 6 22.07 35.71 0.67
C LEU A 6 21.70 34.74 -0.44
N THR A 7 22.55 34.59 -1.45
CA THR A 7 22.34 33.63 -2.55
C THR A 7 22.36 32.20 -2.03
N PHE A 8 23.30 31.85 -1.16
CA PHE A 8 23.40 30.53 -0.53
C PHE A 8 22.15 30.19 0.29
N LYS A 9 21.71 31.10 1.19
CA LYS A 9 20.47 30.92 1.96
C LYS A 9 19.23 30.73 1.08
N ASN A 10 19.14 31.44 -0.04
CA ASN A 10 18.02 31.29 -0.98
C ASN A 10 18.06 29.95 -1.72
N ILE A 11 19.24 29.45 -2.08
CA ILE A 11 19.42 28.12 -2.70
C ILE A 11 19.06 27.02 -1.69
N GLU A 12 19.54 27.12 -0.45
CA GLU A 12 19.20 26.18 0.62
C GLU A 12 17.69 26.14 0.86
N LYS A 13 17.04 27.31 0.96
CA LYS A 13 15.59 27.38 1.15
C LYS A 13 14.82 26.70 0.01
N LYS A 14 15.21 26.95 -1.25
CA LYS A 14 14.62 26.27 -2.42
C LYS A 14 14.87 24.77 -2.41
N GLY A 15 16.06 24.33 -2.00
CA GLY A 15 16.43 22.91 -1.85
C GLY A 15 15.56 22.21 -0.81
N ILE A 16 15.39 22.82 0.37
CA ILE A 16 14.55 22.29 1.46
C ILE A 16 13.09 22.17 1.02
N THR A 17 12.54 23.18 0.34
CA THR A 17 11.16 23.11 -0.18
C THR A 17 11.00 22.00 -1.22
N LYS A 18 11.96 21.82 -2.12
CA LYS A 18 11.93 20.75 -3.12
C LYS A 18 11.93 19.37 -2.47
N GLU A 19 12.79 19.12 -1.49
CA GLU A 19 12.84 17.83 -0.80
C GLU A 19 11.57 17.54 0.01
N ARG A 20 11.01 18.54 0.72
CA ARG A 20 9.72 18.38 1.41
C ARG A 20 8.57 18.03 0.46
N ASN A 21 8.54 18.64 -0.73
CA ASN A 21 7.51 18.32 -1.73
C ASN A 21 7.62 16.87 -2.19
N LYS A 22 8.83 16.36 -2.41
CA LYS A 22 9.01 14.96 -2.82
C LYS A 22 8.65 13.97 -1.70
N GLN A 23 9.00 14.27 -0.45
CA GLN A 23 8.53 13.50 0.71
C GLN A 23 6.99 13.44 0.76
N SER A 24 6.32 14.57 0.56
CA SER A 24 4.86 14.64 0.50
C SER A 24 4.29 13.81 -0.65
N ILE A 25 4.92 13.83 -1.83
CA ILE A 25 4.50 13.00 -2.96
C ILE A 25 4.68 11.51 -2.65
N GLY A 26 5.79 11.11 -2.03
CA GLY A 26 6.02 9.72 -1.62
C GLY A 26 4.94 9.20 -0.68
N ARG A 27 4.57 9.99 0.33
CA ARG A 27 3.49 9.65 1.26
C ARG A 27 2.12 9.59 0.59
N LEU A 28 1.82 10.51 -0.33
CA LEU A 28 0.58 10.48 -1.11
C LEU A 28 0.47 9.21 -1.98
N LEU A 29 1.58 8.72 -2.53
CA LEU A 29 1.59 7.46 -3.28
C LEU A 29 1.35 6.24 -2.37
N LEU A 30 1.89 6.25 -1.14
CA LEU A 30 1.61 5.20 -0.14
C LEU A 30 0.14 5.21 0.28
N GLU A 31 -0.40 6.38 0.60
CA GLU A 31 -1.81 6.54 0.95
C GLU A 31 -2.71 6.05 -0.19
N LYS A 32 -2.45 6.48 -1.42
CA LYS A 32 -3.20 6.02 -2.59
C LYS A 32 -3.14 4.50 -2.73
N CYS A 33 -1.96 3.90 -2.55
CA CYS A 33 -1.82 2.44 -2.57
C CYS A 33 -2.71 1.77 -1.51
N TYR A 34 -2.79 2.32 -0.30
CA TYR A 34 -3.60 1.77 0.78
C TYR A 34 -5.10 1.93 0.49
N ILE A 35 -5.52 3.10 0.00
CA ILE A 35 -6.90 3.33 -0.45
C ILE A 35 -7.26 2.37 -1.58
N ASP A 36 -6.39 2.20 -2.58
CA ASP A 36 -6.61 1.27 -3.68
C ASP A 36 -6.71 -0.18 -3.17
N CYS A 37 -5.95 -0.57 -2.13
CA CYS A 37 -6.10 -1.87 -1.47
C CYS A 37 -7.48 -2.03 -0.81
N ILE A 38 -7.97 -0.99 -0.12
CA ILE A 38 -9.29 -0.99 0.52
C ILE A 38 -10.38 -1.13 -0.54
N THR A 39 -10.40 -0.23 -1.54
CA THR A 39 -11.43 -0.21 -2.59
C THR A 39 -11.45 -1.51 -3.38
N ASN A 40 -10.29 -2.00 -3.83
CA ASN A 40 -10.22 -3.27 -4.53
C ASN A 40 -10.59 -4.42 -3.60
N GLY A 41 -10.15 -4.41 -2.35
CA GLY A 41 -10.47 -5.44 -1.36
C GLY A 41 -11.97 -5.59 -1.14
N THR A 42 -12.69 -4.48 -1.01
CA THR A 42 -14.16 -4.46 -0.88
C THR A 42 -14.84 -5.03 -2.14
N GLU A 43 -14.47 -4.55 -3.32
CA GLU A 43 -15.08 -5.02 -4.58
C GLU A 43 -14.81 -6.51 -4.82
N ILE A 44 -13.61 -6.97 -4.49
CA ILE A 44 -13.19 -8.37 -4.58
C ILE A 44 -14.01 -9.24 -3.61
N ASN A 45 -14.24 -8.78 -2.39
CA ASN A 45 -15.02 -9.51 -1.40
C ASN A 45 -16.49 -9.65 -1.85
N GLU A 46 -17.07 -8.61 -2.44
CA GLU A 46 -18.43 -8.61 -2.98
C GLU A 46 -18.57 -9.49 -4.23
N LYS A 47 -17.58 -9.49 -5.12
CA LYS A 47 -17.63 -10.16 -6.44
C LYS A 47 -16.73 -11.39 -6.53
N HIS A 48 -16.44 -12.03 -5.41
CA HIS A 48 -15.46 -13.12 -5.32
C HIS A 48 -15.79 -14.31 -6.24
N GLU A 49 -17.06 -14.55 -6.54
CA GLU A 49 -17.54 -15.62 -7.43
C GLU A 49 -17.05 -15.49 -8.88
N PHE A 50 -16.67 -14.28 -9.32
CA PHE A 50 -16.19 -14.01 -10.69
C PHE A 50 -14.66 -14.01 -10.82
N ILE A 51 -13.93 -14.22 -9.71
CA ILE A 51 -12.48 -14.11 -9.69
C ILE A 51 -11.85 -15.47 -10.00
N THR A 52 -11.37 -15.60 -11.24
CA THR A 52 -10.56 -16.73 -11.69
C THR A 52 -9.09 -16.56 -11.32
N GLN A 53 -8.31 -17.64 -11.40
CA GLN A 53 -6.87 -17.62 -11.13
C GLN A 53 -6.08 -16.69 -12.07
N LYS A 54 -6.56 -16.52 -13.31
CA LYS A 54 -5.98 -15.58 -14.28
C LYS A 54 -6.25 -14.13 -13.88
N ASN A 55 -7.47 -13.82 -13.46
CA ASN A 55 -7.86 -12.47 -13.05
C ASN A 55 -7.22 -12.10 -11.70
N SER A 56 -7.09 -13.05 -10.77
CA SER A 56 -6.50 -12.80 -9.45
C SER A 56 -5.04 -12.30 -9.57
N THR A 57 -4.29 -12.80 -10.54
CA THR A 57 -2.91 -12.35 -10.78
C THR A 57 -2.84 -10.89 -11.24
N ALA A 58 -3.79 -10.46 -12.07
CA ALA A 58 -3.89 -9.06 -12.48
C ALA A 58 -4.31 -8.18 -11.30
N ILE A 59 -5.35 -8.59 -10.58
CA ILE A 59 -5.94 -7.86 -9.45
C ILE A 59 -4.91 -7.62 -8.32
N LYS A 60 -4.08 -8.63 -8.02
CA LYS A 60 -3.00 -8.53 -7.01
C LYS A 60 -2.05 -7.37 -7.23
N ASN A 61 -1.85 -6.93 -8.47
CA ASN A 61 -0.85 -5.93 -8.82
C ASN A 61 -1.41 -4.51 -8.97
N ILE A 62 -2.74 -4.34 -9.04
CA ILE A 62 -3.38 -3.05 -9.32
C ILE A 62 -3.01 -1.97 -8.28
N PRO A 63 -3.07 -2.23 -6.96
CA PRO A 63 -2.71 -1.20 -5.97
C PRO A 63 -1.22 -0.82 -5.98
N PHE A 64 -0.35 -1.67 -6.55
CA PHE A 64 1.10 -1.58 -6.41
C PHE A 64 1.81 -1.09 -7.69
N ILE A 65 1.09 -0.51 -8.65
CA ILE A 65 1.66 -0.03 -9.94
C ILE A 65 2.83 0.95 -9.74
N ASN A 66 2.81 1.73 -8.66
CA ASN A 66 3.81 2.78 -8.39
C ASN A 66 5.03 2.29 -7.58
N GLU A 67 5.20 0.99 -7.36
CA GLU A 67 6.29 0.42 -6.56
C GLU A 67 7.69 0.91 -6.99
N LYS A 68 7.93 1.00 -8.31
CA LYS A 68 9.21 1.49 -8.84
C LYS A 68 9.51 2.93 -8.41
N ILE A 69 8.48 3.76 -8.31
CA ILE A 69 8.60 5.16 -7.89
C ILE A 69 8.86 5.21 -6.39
N LEU A 70 8.17 4.39 -5.59
CA LEU A 70 8.37 4.28 -4.15
C LEU A 70 9.80 3.83 -3.81
N ILE A 71 10.34 2.85 -4.52
CA ILE A 71 11.74 2.41 -4.37
C ILE A 71 12.71 3.59 -4.62
N GLY A 72 12.44 4.40 -5.66
CA GLY A 72 13.21 5.62 -5.93
C GLY A 72 13.17 6.61 -4.75
N PHE A 73 12.00 6.83 -4.15
CA PHE A 73 11.86 7.69 -2.99
C PHE A 73 12.57 7.18 -1.74
N VAL A 74 12.66 5.86 -1.54
CA VAL A 74 13.46 5.27 -0.46
C VAL A 74 14.96 5.50 -0.69
N HIS A 75 15.44 5.24 -1.92
CA HIS A 75 16.85 5.48 -2.26
C HIS A 75 17.25 6.95 -2.13
N ASP A 76 16.36 7.87 -2.48
CA ASP A 76 16.57 9.30 -2.36
C ASP A 76 16.41 9.84 -0.92
N GLY A 77 16.07 8.98 0.06
CA GLY A 77 15.85 9.37 1.46
C GLY A 77 14.57 10.18 1.70
N GLN A 78 13.63 10.15 0.75
CA GLN A 78 12.33 10.83 0.84
C GLN A 78 11.26 9.96 1.51
N LEU A 79 11.44 8.64 1.50
CA LEU A 79 10.71 7.69 2.32
C LEU A 79 11.68 6.97 3.24
N THR A 80 11.23 6.74 4.46
CA THR A 80 11.98 5.95 5.43
C THR A 80 11.92 4.46 5.05
N GLN A 81 12.92 3.71 5.50
CA GLN A 81 12.93 2.26 5.32
C GLN A 81 11.75 1.60 6.05
N GLU A 82 11.30 2.16 7.17
CA GLU A 82 10.14 1.69 7.93
C GLU A 82 8.83 1.84 7.14
N GLU A 83 8.57 3.04 6.57
CA GLU A 83 7.41 3.28 5.70
C GLU A 83 7.38 2.30 4.52
N PHE A 84 8.55 1.99 3.94
CA PHE A 84 8.64 1.02 2.85
C PHE A 84 8.47 -0.44 3.30
N GLN A 85 8.99 -0.83 4.46
CA GLN A 85 8.74 -2.17 5.02
C GLN A 85 7.26 -2.37 5.31
N HIS A 86 6.57 -1.34 5.79
CA HIS A 86 5.13 -1.38 6.00
C HIS A 86 4.36 -1.56 4.70
N TYR A 87 4.75 -0.83 3.65
CA TYR A 87 4.23 -1.02 2.31
C TYR A 87 4.38 -2.48 1.81
N ILE A 88 5.57 -3.09 2.00
CA ILE A 88 5.80 -4.49 1.62
C ILE A 88 4.93 -5.45 2.44
N ASN A 89 4.70 -5.17 3.72
CA ASN A 89 3.81 -5.95 4.58
C ASN A 89 2.35 -5.90 4.08
N VAL A 90 1.83 -4.69 3.77
CA VAL A 90 0.49 -4.51 3.18
C VAL A 90 0.39 -5.27 1.86
N LYS A 91 1.40 -5.16 0.99
CA LYS A 91 1.45 -5.89 -0.29
C LYS A 91 1.38 -7.40 -0.11
N SER A 92 2.14 -7.95 0.83
CA SER A 92 2.14 -9.38 1.14
C SER A 92 0.75 -9.86 1.60
N LYS A 93 0.12 -9.12 2.52
CA LYS A 93 -1.21 -9.43 3.06
C LYS A 93 -2.30 -9.33 2.00
N PHE A 94 -2.31 -8.27 1.20
CA PHE A 94 -3.25 -8.12 0.08
C PHE A 94 -3.10 -9.26 -0.93
N THR A 95 -1.86 -9.61 -1.27
CA THR A 95 -1.57 -10.70 -2.22
C THR A 95 -2.07 -12.05 -1.70
N LYS A 96 -1.96 -12.30 -0.39
CA LYS A 96 -2.51 -13.50 0.26
C LYS A 96 -4.03 -13.50 0.17
N PHE A 97 -4.68 -12.40 0.57
CA PHE A 97 -6.14 -12.25 0.51
C PHE A 97 -6.70 -12.57 -0.89
N VAL A 98 -6.22 -11.86 -1.92
CA VAL A 98 -6.63 -12.09 -3.31
C VAL A 98 -6.20 -13.49 -3.81
N GLY A 99 -5.14 -14.05 -3.21
CA GLY A 99 -4.62 -15.37 -3.55
C GLY A 99 -5.50 -16.53 -3.12
N PHE A 100 -6.25 -16.40 -2.03
CA PHE A 100 -7.15 -17.47 -1.55
C PHE A 100 -8.45 -17.57 -2.35
N ILE A 101 -8.86 -16.49 -3.01
CA ILE A 101 -10.18 -16.39 -3.67
C ILE A 101 -10.37 -17.42 -4.80
N PRO A 102 -9.42 -17.65 -5.72
CA PRO A 102 -9.61 -18.63 -6.80
C PRO A 102 -9.76 -20.08 -6.32
N PHE A 103 -9.41 -20.38 -5.07
CA PHE A 103 -9.60 -21.72 -4.50
C PHE A 103 -11.06 -22.00 -4.12
N LYS A 104 -11.91 -20.96 -4.09
CA LYS A 104 -13.37 -21.07 -4.00
C LYS A 104 -13.96 -21.33 -5.39
N ASN A 105 -13.54 -22.41 -6.03
CA ASN A 105 -14.05 -22.78 -7.35
C ASN A 105 -15.33 -23.65 -7.24
N GLU A 106 -16.04 -23.78 -8.36
CA GLU A 106 -17.30 -24.53 -8.42
C GLU A 106 -17.13 -26.01 -8.05
N THR A 107 -15.94 -26.58 -8.27
CA THR A 107 -15.63 -27.99 -8.01
C THR A 107 -15.30 -28.31 -6.55
N SER A 108 -15.12 -27.31 -5.69
CA SER A 108 -14.81 -27.49 -4.27
C SER A 108 -16.00 -28.06 -3.50
N THR A 109 -15.75 -29.01 -2.58
CA THR A 109 -16.76 -29.52 -1.65
C THR A 109 -17.21 -28.43 -0.68
N LEU A 110 -18.36 -28.61 -0.03
CA LEU A 110 -18.87 -27.65 0.96
C LEU A 110 -17.86 -27.38 2.10
N GLU A 111 -17.20 -28.43 2.59
CA GLU A 111 -16.19 -28.30 3.65
C GLU A 111 -14.93 -27.55 3.17
N GLN A 112 -14.51 -27.76 1.91
CA GLN A 112 -13.42 -26.99 1.32
C GLN A 112 -13.80 -25.52 1.15
N LYS A 113 -15.04 -25.22 0.74
CA LYS A 113 -15.53 -23.84 0.62
C LYS A 113 -15.52 -23.13 1.97
N LYS A 114 -16.05 -23.76 3.03
CA LYS A 114 -16.02 -23.21 4.40
C LYS A 114 -14.59 -22.96 4.89
N LEU A 115 -13.65 -23.85 4.58
CA LEU A 115 -12.25 -23.69 4.95
C LEU A 115 -11.61 -22.50 4.22
N VAL A 116 -11.87 -22.37 2.91
CA VAL A 116 -11.39 -21.25 2.11
C VAL A 116 -11.99 -19.92 2.60
N ASP A 117 -13.29 -19.88 2.90
CA ASP A 117 -13.95 -18.69 3.47
C ASP A 117 -13.30 -18.26 4.79
N LYS A 118 -12.95 -19.23 5.65
CA LYS A 118 -12.22 -18.94 6.90
C LYS A 118 -10.84 -18.31 6.62
N TYR A 119 -10.10 -18.82 5.64
CA TYR A 119 -8.79 -18.25 5.29
C TYR A 119 -8.90 -16.87 4.64
N ILE A 120 -9.92 -16.66 3.79
CA ILE A 120 -10.22 -15.34 3.21
C ILE A 120 -10.49 -14.35 4.33
N GLN A 121 -11.38 -14.67 5.28
CA GLN A 121 -11.69 -13.77 6.40
C GLN A 121 -10.46 -13.45 7.24
N LEU A 122 -9.69 -14.46 7.64
CA LEU A 122 -8.44 -14.26 8.41
C LEU A 122 -7.46 -13.35 7.66
N SER A 123 -7.30 -13.55 6.36
CA SER A 123 -6.40 -12.72 5.55
C SER A 123 -6.91 -11.29 5.35
N LEU A 124 -8.22 -11.09 5.35
CA LEU A 124 -8.85 -9.76 5.29
C LEU A 124 -8.64 -9.03 6.62
N ASP A 125 -8.89 -9.69 7.76
CA ASP A 125 -8.66 -9.11 9.09
C ASP A 125 -7.17 -8.71 9.26
N GLU A 126 -6.25 -9.58 8.82
CA GLU A 126 -4.81 -9.26 8.84
C GLU A 126 -4.47 -8.06 7.96
N LEU A 127 -5.09 -7.95 6.79
CA LEU A 127 -4.90 -6.85 5.84
C LEU A 127 -5.43 -5.53 6.42
N ASP A 128 -6.62 -5.54 7.02
CA ASP A 128 -7.24 -4.35 7.62
C ASP A 128 -6.38 -3.76 8.73
N VAL A 129 -5.82 -4.62 9.60
CA VAL A 129 -4.88 -4.19 10.64
C VAL A 129 -3.64 -3.53 10.01
N ALA A 130 -3.05 -4.14 8.98
CA ALA A 130 -1.88 -3.56 8.32
C ALA A 130 -2.19 -2.25 7.59
N LEU A 131 -3.37 -2.12 6.98
CA LEU A 131 -3.79 -0.89 6.33
C LEU A 131 -4.00 0.23 7.35
N LEU A 132 -4.63 -0.07 8.49
CA LEU A 132 -4.82 0.89 9.57
C LEU A 132 -3.47 1.37 10.13
N ASP A 133 -2.57 0.45 10.45
CA ASP A 133 -1.21 0.79 10.91
C ASP A 133 -0.47 1.67 9.90
N GLY A 134 -0.63 1.39 8.60
CA GLY A 134 0.03 2.12 7.53
C GLY A 134 -0.50 3.54 7.37
N LEU A 135 -1.82 3.71 7.49
CA LEU A 135 -2.46 5.02 7.48
C LEU A 135 -2.09 5.84 8.72
N LEU A 136 -1.98 5.20 9.89
CA LEU A 136 -1.53 5.86 11.13
C LEU A 136 -0.07 6.30 11.08
N GLN A 137 0.81 5.59 10.34
CA GLN A 137 2.18 6.06 10.10
C GLN A 137 2.22 7.31 9.21
N ILE A 138 1.34 7.40 8.21
CA ILE A 138 1.25 8.57 7.33
C ILE A 138 0.61 9.76 8.07
N TYR A 139 -0.43 9.48 8.86
CA TYR A 139 -1.21 10.46 9.62
C TYR A 139 -1.22 10.09 11.11
N PRO A 140 -0.12 10.34 11.84
CA PRO A 140 -0.09 10.08 13.27
C PRO A 140 -1.16 10.94 13.96
N PRO A 141 -1.87 10.39 14.96
CA PRO A 141 -2.83 11.15 15.73
C PRO A 141 -2.12 12.34 16.38
N LYS A 142 -2.77 13.52 16.33
CA LYS A 142 -2.29 14.67 17.10
C LYS A 142 -2.48 14.33 18.58
N ASN A 143 -1.38 14.31 19.33
CA ASN A 143 -1.46 14.29 20.78
C ASN A 143 -1.92 15.68 21.21
N ASP A 144 -3.21 15.80 21.55
CA ASP A 144 -3.77 16.97 22.25
C ASP A 144 -3.39 16.94 23.74
#